data_AF-A0A1F8MIX4-F1
#
_entry.id   AF-A0A1F8MIX4-F1
#
_cell.length_a   1.000
_cell.length_b   1.000
_cell.length_c   1.000
_cell.angle_alpha   90.00
_cell.angle_beta   90.00
_cell.angle_gamma   90.00
#
_symmetry.space_group_name_H-M   'P 1'
#
loop_
_entity.id
_entity.type
_entity.pdbx_description
1 polymer ?
#
loop_
_entity_poly.entity_id
_entity_poly.type
_entity_poly.pdbx_seq_one_letter_code
_entity_poly.pdbx_strand_id
1 'polypeptide(L)'
;MTLVKPKTGKNTKLKRTTIFLTEEHHEELRRLAFERRTSMANLIREAVLEMLEDDQDVREIIKEKQKGDQKYIPLEEVERKWKESHKDR
;
A
#
# COMPACT_ATOMS: atom_id res chain seq x y z
N MET A 1 43.23 19.20 7.47
CA MET A 1 42.10 19.21 6.52
C MET A 1 41.78 17.77 6.13
N THR A 2 40.85 17.11 6.82
CA THR A 2 40.48 15.72 6.53
C THR A 2 39.41 15.70 5.43
N LEU A 3 39.80 15.24 4.25
CA LEU A 3 38.88 14.97 3.14
C LEU A 3 37.99 13.78 3.51
N VAL A 4 36.73 14.05 3.83
CA VAL A 4 35.70 13.02 3.99
C VAL A 4 35.24 12.58 2.60
N LYS A 5 35.55 11.33 2.23
CA LYS A 5 35.08 10.74 0.96
C LYS A 5 33.56 10.60 0.97
N PRO A 6 32.85 10.94 -0.14
CA PRO A 6 31.42 10.74 -0.22
C PRO A 6 31.10 9.25 -0.19
N LYS A 7 30.23 8.85 0.74
CA LYS A 7 29.72 7.49 0.90
C LYS A 7 28.91 7.15 -0.35
N THR A 8 29.41 6.20 -1.15
CA THR A 8 28.75 5.71 -2.37
C THR A 8 27.34 5.22 -2.04
N GLY A 9 26.33 5.98 -2.45
CA GLY A 9 24.93 5.65 -2.25
C GLY A 9 24.57 4.39 -3.01
N LYS A 10 23.99 3.42 -2.30
CA LYS A 10 23.40 2.21 -2.89
C LYS A 10 22.45 2.61 -4.02
N ASN A 11 22.67 2.06 -5.21
CA ASN A 11 21.80 2.24 -6.38
C ASN A 11 20.39 1.72 -6.06
N THR A 12 19.50 2.59 -5.59
CA THR A 12 18.06 2.30 -5.59
C THR A 12 17.55 2.69 -6.98
N LYS A 13 17.12 1.70 -7.76
CA LYS A 13 16.63 1.85 -9.15
C LYS A 13 15.26 2.55 -9.22
N LEU A 14 14.97 3.46 -8.29
CA LEU A 14 13.71 4.17 -8.15
C LEU A 14 13.80 5.50 -8.90
N LYS A 15 12.80 5.78 -9.73
CA LYS A 15 12.66 7.09 -10.37
C LYS A 15 12.37 8.12 -9.29
N ARG A 16 13.13 9.22 -9.27
CA ARG A 16 12.89 10.34 -8.36
C ARG A 16 11.81 11.23 -8.96
N THR A 17 10.83 11.59 -8.15
CA THR A 17 9.75 12.50 -8.53
C THR A 17 9.74 13.64 -7.53
N THR A 18 9.74 14.87 -8.04
CA THR A 18 9.58 16.07 -7.23
C THR A 18 8.11 16.48 -7.29
N ILE A 19 7.50 16.69 -6.13
CA ILE A 19 6.11 17.14 -5.99
C ILE A 19 6.10 18.44 -5.19
N PHE A 20 5.11 19.27 -5.46
CA PHE A 20 4.88 20.51 -4.72
C PHE A 20 3.70 20.30 -3.77
N LEU A 21 3.89 20.70 -2.52
CA LEU A 21 2.88 20.63 -1.47
C LEU A 21 2.59 22.05 -0.99
N THR A 22 1.37 22.28 -0.52
CA THR A 22 1.09 23.49 0.27
C THR A 22 1.79 23.36 1.62
N GLU A 23 2.03 24.49 2.28
CA GLU A 23 2.71 24.52 3.59
C GLU A 23 1.98 23.65 4.64
N GLU A 24 0.65 23.71 4.65
CA GLU A 24 -0.21 22.91 5.52
C GLU A 24 0.00 21.41 5.31
N HIS A 25 -0.12 20.92 4.08
CA HIS A 25 0.07 19.50 3.78
C HIS A 25 1.50 19.03 4.07
N HIS A 26 2.50 19.89 3.82
CA HIS A 26 3.89 19.57 4.13
C HIS A 26 4.10 19.40 5.63
N GLU A 27 3.55 20.28 6.45
CA GLU A 27 3.69 20.24 7.91
C GLU A 27 2.92 19.07 8.53
N GLU A 28 1.73 18.75 8.03
CA GLU A 28 0.99 17.54 8.42
C GLU A 28 1.75 16.26 8.08
N LEU A 29 2.25 16.13 6.83
CA LEU A 29 3.07 15.00 6.41
C LEU A 29 4.33 14.85 7.25
N ARG A 30 4.94 15.97 7.63
CA ARG A 30 6.13 15.98 8.50
C ARG A 30 5.81 15.42 9.88
N ARG A 31 4.73 15.87 10.52
CA ARG A 31 4.29 15.38 11.83
C ARG A 31 3.99 13.89 11.79
N LEU A 32 3.23 13.46 10.77
CA LEU A 32 2.84 12.07 10.62
C LEU A 32 4.05 11.15 10.34
N ALA A 33 5.01 11.61 9.53
CA ALA A 33 6.26 10.87 9.30
C ALA A 33 7.07 10.73 10.59
N PHE A 34 7.10 11.77 11.44
CA PHE A 34 7.77 11.74 12.74
C PHE A 34 7.12 10.74 13.70
N GLU A 35 5.79 10.79 13.83
CA GLU A 35 5.02 9.86 14.68
C GLU A 35 5.27 8.40 14.29
N ARG A 36 5.28 8.11 12.99
CA ARG A 36 5.52 6.77 12.44
C ARG A 36 7.00 6.39 12.35
N ARG A 37 7.92 7.27 12.77
CA ARG A 37 9.40 7.08 12.69
C ARG A 37 9.87 6.67 11.29
N THR A 38 9.25 7.21 10.26
CA THR A 38 9.57 6.94 8.85
C THR A 38 9.95 8.24 8.13
N SER A 39 10.49 8.13 6.92
CA SER A 39 10.73 9.31 6.08
C SER A 39 9.43 9.71 5.37
N MET A 40 9.23 11.01 5.13
CA MET A 40 8.08 11.50 4.34
C MET A 40 8.01 10.82 2.97
N ALA A 41 9.16 10.56 2.34
CA ALA A 41 9.22 9.85 1.06
C ALA A 41 8.74 8.40 1.15
N ASN A 42 9.09 7.68 2.21
CA ASN A 42 8.58 6.32 2.43
C ASN A 42 7.09 6.33 2.75
N LEU A 43 6.64 7.28 3.55
CA LEU A 43 5.22 7.44 3.88
C LEU A 43 4.37 7.66 2.62
N ILE A 44 4.78 8.59 1.76
CA ILE A 44 4.11 8.85 0.48
C ILE A 44 4.18 7.62 -0.41
N ARG A 45 5.32 6.93 -0.44
CA ARG A 45 5.49 5.70 -1.24
C ARG A 45 4.54 4.60 -0.79
N GLU A 46 4.41 4.37 0.51
CA GLU A 46 3.51 3.35 1.07
C GLU A 46 2.05 3.68 0.75
N ALA A 47 1.62 4.92 0.98
CA ALA A 47 0.26 5.35 0.66
C ALA A 47 -0.06 5.20 -0.84
N VAL A 48 0.87 5.56 -1.73
CA VAL A 48 0.68 5.40 -3.18
C VAL A 48 0.60 3.93 -3.59
N LEU A 49 1.35 3.05 -2.93
CA LEU A 49 1.27 1.61 -3.21
C LEU A 49 -0.08 1.03 -2.76
N GLU A 50 -0.53 1.37 -1.56
CA GLU A 50 -1.83 0.98 -1.02
C GLU A 50 -2.97 1.42 -1.96
N MET A 51 -2.96 2.68 -2.39
CA MET A 51 -3.95 3.20 -3.36
C MET A 51 -3.95 2.43 -4.69
N LEU A 52 -2.77 2.01 -5.17
CA LEU A 52 -2.66 1.25 -6.42
C LEU A 52 -3.13 -0.20 -6.28
N GLU A 53 -3.01 -0.79 -5.09
CA GLU A 53 -3.52 -2.13 -4.77
C GLU A 53 -5.05 -2.08 -4.68
N ASP A 54 -5.61 -1.12 -3.93
CA ASP A 54 -7.06 -0.91 -3.82
C ASP A 54 -7.73 -0.72 -5.20
N ASP A 55 -7.12 0.09 -6.07
CA ASP A 55 -7.61 0.33 -7.43
C ASP A 55 -7.58 -0.94 -8.29
N GLN A 56 -6.61 -1.83 -8.07
CA GLN A 56 -6.53 -3.11 -8.79
C GLN A 56 -7.61 -4.08 -8.31
N ASP A 57 -7.80 -4.20 -7.01
CA ASP A 57 -8.83 -5.07 -6.41
C ASP A 57 -10.23 -4.66 -6.88
N VAL A 58 -10.52 -3.36 -6.89
CA VAL A 58 -11.79 -2.84 -7.40
C VAL A 58 -11.97 -3.18 -8.88
N ARG A 59 -10.93 -3.08 -9.70
CA ARG A 59 -11.00 -3.43 -11.13
C ARG A 59 -11.22 -4.92 -11.35
N GLU A 60 -10.59 -5.78 -10.56
CA GLU A 60 -10.79 -7.23 -10.65
C GLU A 60 -12.22 -7.61 -10.28
N ILE A 61 -12.72 -7.09 -9.16
CA ILE A 61 -14.12 -7.28 -8.75
C ILE A 61 -15.06 -6.82 -9.86
N ILE A 62 -14.88 -5.64 -10.44
CA ILE A 62 -15.72 -5.13 -11.54
C ILE A 62 -15.63 -6.06 -12.77
N LYS A 63 -14.45 -6.56 -13.11
CA LYS A 63 -14.25 -7.47 -14.25
C LYS A 63 -14.94 -8.82 -14.01
N GLU A 64 -14.89 -9.36 -12.81
CA GLU A 64 -15.63 -10.56 -12.42
C GLU A 64 -17.13 -10.33 -12.45
N LYS A 65 -17.61 -9.17 -11.98
CA LYS A 65 -19.02 -8.79 -12.11
C LYS A 65 -19.47 -8.75 -13.57
N GLN A 66 -18.65 -8.23 -14.47
CA GLN A 66 -18.96 -8.16 -15.91
C GLN A 66 -18.91 -9.53 -16.60
N LYS A 67 -18.09 -10.46 -16.11
CA LYS A 67 -18.05 -11.84 -16.62
C LYS A 67 -19.26 -12.69 -16.22
N GLY A 68 -20.09 -12.20 -15.29
CA GLY A 68 -21.31 -12.89 -14.87
C GLY A 68 -21.11 -14.06 -13.92
N ASP A 69 -19.87 -14.33 -13.48
CA ASP A 69 -19.51 -15.44 -12.58
C ASP A 69 -19.76 -15.10 -11.09
N GLN A 70 -20.75 -14.25 -10.80
CA GLN A 70 -21.16 -14.00 -9.42
C GLN A 70 -22.01 -15.17 -8.92
N LYS A 71 -21.39 -16.08 -8.18
CA LYS A 71 -22.12 -17.13 -7.45
C LYS A 71 -22.52 -16.59 -6.08
N TYR A 72 -23.81 -16.38 -5.87
CA TYR A 72 -24.34 -16.13 -4.52
C TYR A 72 -24.29 -17.43 -3.72
N ILE A 73 -23.66 -17.38 -2.56
CA ILE A 73 -23.56 -18.49 -1.62
C ILE A 73 -24.25 -18.05 -0.32
N PRO A 74 -25.17 -18.86 0.24
CA PRO A 74 -25.79 -18.56 1.53
C PRO A 74 -24.74 -18.47 2.65
N LEU A 75 -24.99 -17.61 3.64
CA LEU A 75 -24.06 -17.37 4.76
C LEU A 75 -23.75 -18.67 5.53
N GLU A 76 -24.74 -19.54 5.65
CA GLU A 76 -24.65 -20.84 6.33
C GLU A 76 -23.65 -21.79 5.65
N GLU A 77 -23.52 -21.71 4.32
CA GLU A 77 -22.57 -22.54 3.56
C GLU A 77 -21.13 -22.03 3.71
N VAL A 78 -20.95 -20.70 3.86
CA VAL A 78 -19.64 -20.11 4.17
C VAL A 78 -19.19 -20.54 5.57
N GLU A 79 -20.08 -20.45 6.57
CA GLU A 79 -19.77 -20.88 7.94
C GLU A 79 -19.43 -22.37 8.04
N ARG A 80 -20.14 -23.22 7.28
CA ARG A 80 -19.85 -24.65 7.22
C ARG A 80 -18.44 -24.92 6.68
N LYS A 81 -18.05 -24.29 5.57
CA LYS A 81 -16.71 -24.45 4.97
C LYS A 81 -15.59 -23.95 5.88
N TRP A 82 -15.82 -22.85 6.59
CA TRP A 82 -14.86 -22.31 7.56
C TRP A 82 -14.66 -23.27 8.74
N LYS A 83 -15.76 -23.81 9.29
CA LYS A 83 -15.71 -24.82 10.36
C LYS A 83 -15.01 -26.10 9.91
N GLU A 84 -15.25 -26.57 8.68
CA GLU A 84 -14.56 -27.74 8.11
C GLU A 84 -13.07 -27.49 7.90
N SER A 85 -12.68 -26.31 7.41
CA SER A 85 -11.27 -25.96 7.16
C SER A 85 -10.45 -25.73 8.45
N HIS A 86 -11.12 -25.43 9.56
CA HIS A 86 -10.50 -25.26 10.88
C HIS A 86 -10.74 -26.46 11.82
N LYS A 87 -11.29 -27.57 11.31
CA LYS A 87 -11.52 -28.79 12.08
C LYS A 87 -10.26 -29.67 12.20
N ASP A 88 -9.29 -29.48 11.31
CA ASP A 88 -8.05 -30.27 11.19
C ASP A 88 -6.79 -29.49 11.65
N ARG A 89 -6.95 -28.42 12.44
CA ARG A 89 -5.85 -27.62 13.00
C ARG A 89 -5.90 -27.57 14.51
#